data_AF-A0A0H2RJZ3-F1
#
_entry.id   AF-A0A0H2RJZ3-F1
#
_cell.length_a   1.000
_cell.length_b   1.000
_cell.length_c   1.000
_cell.angle_alpha   90.00
_cell.angle_beta   90.00
_cell.angle_gamma   90.00
#
_symmetry.space_group_name_H-M   'P 1'
#
loop_
_entity.id
_entity.type
_entity.pdbx_description
1 polymer ?
#
loop_
_entity_poly.entity_id
_entity_poly.type
_entity_poly.pdbx_seq_one_letter_code
_entity_poly.pdbx_strand_id
1 'polypeptide(L)'
;MLHPILAIVFAFIGYYLLLKIIEKRKRPESSATMFGGFPGFERDESYNTRYKRSPNVRPKFVRLHPRDNGNNLDNVFYQDPVTFVPKKSQFGQVLNWGLFDYCGGYPDVDGMGAMMRTMETQMLYFGGEPKKPEIQFVEALIKKKKAALNKLDLGDLRDRDYILKIKLLDIPIEPVKIEGTYTKGQFGEDLIYRRFKVSGATNLDALQDKIIQPIMGWERNAHAYAFMDSKDGACYGPKESRSIDMVHIDKCCHDYIYADEYTLAHLVQEKGATFRYVYDFGDMWSHEVEVEDILPKKESNGAVELIDGRGMCPPENGSGNRRYVDDLYNLKHGTREQKKEAIEKIKTAGNNRDLKITLATFDHKAFSASRTRDMLAAALKSKASVRSGAKVFTMPMMPGVGPGAFDGPMKRGEKRVHEYDPTFSSVGYMSETVRTRRDRLEKALCTVCGSPHNLKACSVCKKVYYCGRDHQREDWKTHKPECKPAEPKSK
;
A
#
# COMPACT_ATOMS: atom_id res chain seq x y z
N MET A 1 37.43 -4.81 -6.42
CA MET A 1 36.12 -5.49 -6.50
C MET A 1 35.83 -6.24 -5.19
N LEU A 2 35.51 -5.51 -4.11
CA LEU A 2 35.13 -6.07 -2.80
C LEU A 2 34.08 -5.19 -2.07
N HIS A 3 33.53 -4.18 -2.75
CA HIS A 3 32.76 -3.09 -2.15
C HIS A 3 31.28 -3.36 -1.78
N PRO A 4 30.53 -4.30 -2.41
CA PRO A 4 29.11 -4.48 -2.06
C PRO A 4 28.88 -5.38 -0.84
N ILE A 5 29.84 -6.22 -0.46
CA ILE A 5 29.73 -7.12 0.71
C ILE A 5 29.92 -6.33 2.01
N LEU A 6 30.85 -5.38 2.04
CA LEU A 6 31.08 -4.52 3.21
C LEU A 6 29.87 -3.59 3.50
N ALA A 7 29.18 -3.07 2.48
CA ALA A 7 28.02 -2.22 2.67
C ALA A 7 26.84 -2.96 3.34
N ILE A 8 26.64 -4.24 2.98
CA ILE A 8 25.63 -5.10 3.59
C ILE A 8 26.03 -5.42 5.04
N VAL A 9 27.29 -5.81 5.27
CA VAL A 9 27.80 -6.12 6.62
C VAL A 9 27.74 -4.90 7.55
N PHE A 10 28.04 -3.68 7.08
CA PHE A 10 27.93 -2.47 7.90
C PHE A 10 26.47 -2.04 8.17
N ALA A 11 25.54 -2.27 7.23
CA ALA A 11 24.11 -2.07 7.47
C ALA A 11 23.57 -3.04 8.53
N PHE A 12 24.01 -4.30 8.50
CA PHE A 12 23.64 -5.31 9.51
C PHE A 12 24.26 -5.03 10.88
N ILE A 13 25.53 -4.59 10.95
CA ILE A 13 26.18 -4.21 12.21
C ILE A 13 25.53 -2.94 12.80
N GLY A 14 25.19 -1.96 11.96
CA GLY A 14 24.45 -0.76 12.38
C GLY A 14 23.06 -1.09 12.93
N TYR A 15 22.32 -1.98 12.27
CA TYR A 15 21.02 -2.48 12.73
C TYR A 15 21.15 -3.28 14.04
N TYR A 16 22.17 -4.12 14.17
CA TYR A 16 22.43 -4.91 15.39
C TYR A 16 22.84 -4.04 16.60
N LEU A 17 23.63 -2.98 16.37
CA LEU A 17 23.97 -1.99 17.40
C LEU A 17 22.76 -1.12 17.79
N LEU A 18 21.90 -0.75 16.83
CA LEU A 18 20.65 -0.04 17.11
C LEU A 18 19.69 -0.91 17.94
N LEU A 19 19.58 -2.20 17.61
CA LEU A 19 18.82 -3.19 18.38
C LEU A 19 19.38 -3.35 19.80
N LYS A 20 20.69 -3.43 20.00
CA LYS A 20 21.31 -3.48 21.34
C LYS A 20 21.14 -2.19 22.16
N ILE A 21 21.06 -1.03 21.51
CA ILE A 21 20.76 0.24 22.17
C ILE A 21 19.27 0.30 22.59
N ILE A 22 18.38 -0.29 21.80
CA ILE A 22 16.96 -0.46 22.12
C ILE A 22 16.77 -1.49 23.25
N GLU A 23 17.54 -2.58 23.27
CA GLU A 23 17.52 -3.65 24.27
C GLU A 23 17.91 -3.18 25.69
N LYS A 24 18.74 -2.13 25.80
CA LYS A 24 19.11 -1.54 27.10
C LYS A 24 17.97 -0.78 27.78
N ARG A 25 16.84 -0.52 27.11
CA ARG A 25 15.61 0.00 27.74
C ARG A 25 14.67 -1.17 28.04
N LYS A 26 14.84 -1.76 29.24
CA LYS A 26 13.96 -2.81 29.77
C LYS A 26 12.47 -2.41 29.63
N ARG A 27 11.76 -3.03 28.69
CA ARG A 27 10.30 -3.21 28.71
C ARG A 27 10.02 -4.68 29.00
N PRO A 28 8.97 -5.01 29.76
CA PRO A 28 8.68 -6.40 30.10
C PRO A 28 8.29 -7.18 28.85
N GLU A 29 8.75 -8.43 28.84
CA GLU A 29 8.57 -9.43 27.80
C GLU A 29 7.08 -9.60 27.47
N SER A 30 6.68 -9.15 26.29
CA SER A 30 5.59 -9.77 25.54
C SER A 30 6.19 -10.15 24.20
N SER A 31 6.10 -11.43 23.85
CA SER A 31 6.65 -12.05 22.66
C SER A 31 5.96 -11.54 21.39
N ALA A 32 6.26 -10.29 21.02
CA ALA A 32 6.02 -9.81 19.67
C ALA A 32 7.03 -10.51 18.75
N THR A 33 6.57 -11.45 17.95
CA THR A 33 7.38 -12.01 16.86
C THR A 33 7.79 -10.86 15.95
N MET A 34 9.04 -10.45 16.05
CA MET A 34 9.69 -9.37 15.30
C MET A 34 9.63 -9.58 13.76
N PHE A 35 9.13 -10.74 13.33
CA PHE A 35 9.03 -11.16 11.94
C PHE A 35 7.68 -11.86 11.69
N GLY A 36 6.69 -11.10 11.22
CA GLY A 36 5.66 -11.59 10.30
C GLY A 36 4.47 -12.39 10.81
N GLY A 37 4.29 -12.59 12.12
CA GLY A 37 3.03 -13.13 12.66
C GLY A 37 2.25 -12.05 13.40
N PHE A 38 0.92 -12.02 13.26
CA PHE A 38 0.12 -11.26 14.22
C PHE A 38 0.28 -11.91 15.61
N PRO A 39 0.76 -11.18 16.63
CA PRO A 39 0.96 -11.75 17.95
C PRO A 39 -0.37 -12.21 18.56
N GLY A 40 -0.36 -13.40 19.17
CA GLY A 40 -1.42 -13.86 20.07
C GLY A 40 -2.52 -14.72 19.46
N PHE A 41 -2.40 -15.21 18.22
CA PHE A 41 -3.35 -16.19 17.69
C PHE A 41 -2.85 -17.63 17.91
N GLU A 42 -3.71 -18.52 18.42
CA GLU A 42 -3.41 -19.96 18.48
C GLU A 42 -3.35 -20.51 17.06
N ARG A 43 -2.19 -21.07 16.71
CA ARG A 43 -1.96 -21.68 15.39
C ARG A 43 -2.64 -23.04 15.35
N ASP A 44 -3.32 -23.32 14.25
CA ASP A 44 -3.94 -24.62 13.99
C ASP A 44 -2.89 -25.76 14.05
N GLU A 45 -3.32 -26.97 14.40
CA GLU A 45 -2.49 -28.18 14.45
C GLU A 45 -1.76 -28.43 13.12
N SER A 46 -2.39 -28.03 12.01
CA SER A 46 -1.81 -28.10 10.66
C SER A 46 -0.51 -27.31 10.53
N TYR A 47 -0.31 -26.23 11.31
CA TYR A 47 0.89 -25.41 11.31
C TYR A 47 2.15 -26.24 11.61
N ASN A 48 2.08 -27.16 12.58
CA ASN A 48 3.18 -28.04 12.96
C ASN A 48 3.57 -29.04 11.85
N THR A 49 2.75 -29.15 10.80
CA THR A 49 2.97 -30.01 9.63
C THR A 49 3.15 -29.22 8.33
N ARG A 50 3.12 -27.88 8.38
CA ARG A 50 3.19 -26.97 7.20
C ARG A 50 4.39 -27.23 6.27
N TYR A 51 5.51 -27.69 6.83
CA TYR A 51 6.74 -28.02 6.09
C TYR A 51 7.07 -29.51 6.06
N LYS A 52 6.31 -30.36 6.78
CA LYS A 52 6.61 -31.79 6.87
C LYS A 52 6.19 -32.48 5.57
N ARG A 53 7.15 -33.09 4.88
CA ARG A 53 6.91 -33.89 3.67
C ARG A 53 7.74 -35.16 3.67
N SER A 54 7.24 -36.16 2.93
CA SER A 54 8.03 -37.35 2.62
C SER A 54 9.27 -36.95 1.80
N PRO A 55 10.44 -37.57 2.05
CA PRO A 55 11.61 -37.39 1.21
C PRO A 55 11.27 -37.69 -0.25
N ASN A 56 11.73 -36.87 -1.19
CA ASN A 56 11.57 -37.00 -2.65
C ASN A 56 10.24 -36.55 -3.28
N VAL A 57 9.32 -35.93 -2.53
CA VAL A 57 8.15 -35.27 -3.15
C VAL A 57 8.65 -34.07 -3.97
N ARG A 58 8.34 -34.05 -5.27
CA ARG A 58 8.63 -32.92 -6.15
C ARG A 58 7.39 -32.08 -6.40
N PRO A 59 7.52 -30.75 -6.55
CA PRO A 59 6.39 -29.90 -6.93
C PRO A 59 5.82 -30.28 -8.30
N LYS A 60 4.50 -30.11 -8.48
CA LYS A 60 3.82 -30.43 -9.76
C LYS A 60 4.16 -29.45 -10.88
N PHE A 61 4.36 -28.18 -10.54
CA PHE A 61 4.56 -27.09 -11.51
C PHE A 61 5.90 -26.37 -11.37
N VAL A 62 6.24 -25.94 -10.15
CA VAL A 62 7.44 -25.12 -9.92
C VAL A 62 8.72 -25.96 -10.05
N ARG A 63 9.74 -25.37 -10.68
CA ARG A 63 11.05 -26.00 -10.85
C ARG A 63 12.00 -25.48 -9.78
N LEU A 64 12.36 -26.35 -8.84
CA LEU A 64 13.40 -26.04 -7.85
C LEU A 64 14.78 -26.07 -8.49
N HIS A 65 15.69 -25.22 -8.01
CA HIS A 65 17.11 -25.32 -8.34
C HIS A 65 17.64 -26.71 -7.93
N PRO A 66 18.59 -27.35 -8.66
CA PRO A 66 19.08 -28.70 -8.33
C PRO A 66 19.63 -28.88 -6.90
N ARG A 67 20.06 -27.78 -6.27
CA ARG A 67 20.53 -27.73 -4.88
C ARG A 67 19.46 -27.31 -3.85
N ASP A 68 18.27 -26.93 -4.29
CA ASP A 68 17.14 -26.61 -3.41
C ASP A 68 16.38 -27.90 -3.12
N ASN A 69 16.38 -28.30 -1.86
CA ASN A 69 15.69 -29.50 -1.37
C ASN A 69 14.24 -29.23 -0.95
N GLY A 70 13.75 -27.99 -1.12
CA GLY A 70 12.38 -27.60 -0.79
C GLY A 70 12.13 -27.34 0.69
N ASN A 71 13.19 -27.25 1.51
CA ASN A 71 13.07 -26.90 2.92
C ASN A 71 12.36 -25.56 3.11
N ASN A 72 11.48 -25.52 4.12
CA ASN A 72 10.67 -24.34 4.46
C ASN A 72 9.83 -23.77 3.30
N LEU A 73 9.64 -24.52 2.20
CA LEU A 73 8.72 -24.15 1.12
C LEU A 73 7.31 -24.58 1.49
N ASP A 74 6.36 -23.66 1.44
CA ASP A 74 4.96 -23.89 1.78
C ASP A 74 4.30 -24.96 0.87
N ASN A 75 3.35 -25.71 1.44
CA ASN A 75 2.56 -26.77 0.78
C ASN A 75 1.78 -26.26 -0.42
N VAL A 76 1.41 -24.99 -0.46
CA VAL A 76 0.75 -24.40 -1.63
C VAL A 76 1.60 -24.53 -2.90
N PHE A 77 2.92 -24.36 -2.81
CA PHE A 77 3.81 -24.34 -3.98
C PHE A 77 4.11 -25.72 -4.57
N TYR A 78 3.66 -26.80 -3.93
CA TYR A 78 3.75 -28.16 -4.47
C TYR A 78 2.54 -28.54 -5.32
N GLN A 79 1.49 -27.71 -5.29
CA GLN A 79 0.29 -27.91 -6.07
C GLN A 79 0.49 -27.46 -7.52
N ASP A 80 -0.56 -27.60 -8.33
CA ASP A 80 -0.60 -27.09 -9.70
C ASP A 80 -1.42 -25.77 -9.70
N PRO A 81 -0.85 -24.63 -10.10
CA PRO A 81 -1.55 -23.33 -10.11
C PRO A 81 -2.75 -23.30 -11.07
N VAL A 82 -2.82 -24.20 -12.06
CA VAL A 82 -3.95 -24.26 -12.99
C VAL A 82 -5.21 -24.76 -12.28
N THR A 83 -5.07 -25.84 -11.49
CA THR A 83 -6.17 -26.46 -10.72
C THR A 83 -6.29 -25.92 -9.31
N PHE A 84 -5.35 -25.08 -8.86
CA PHE A 84 -5.35 -24.49 -7.53
C PHE A 84 -6.62 -23.66 -7.30
N VAL A 85 -7.26 -23.93 -6.16
CA VAL A 85 -8.41 -23.20 -5.65
C VAL A 85 -8.01 -22.60 -4.31
N PRO A 86 -8.01 -21.27 -4.18
CA PRO A 86 -7.58 -20.63 -2.96
C PRO A 86 -8.59 -20.85 -1.83
N LYS A 87 -8.07 -21.09 -0.62
CA LYS A 87 -8.92 -21.21 0.57
C LYS A 87 -9.52 -19.85 0.93
N LYS A 88 -10.76 -19.86 1.40
CA LYS A 88 -11.40 -18.68 1.99
C LYS A 88 -11.03 -18.57 3.46
N SER A 89 -10.86 -17.34 3.94
CA SER A 89 -10.70 -17.04 5.35
C SER A 89 -12.01 -17.27 6.11
N GLN A 90 -11.95 -17.22 7.44
CA GLN A 90 -13.13 -17.20 8.32
C GLN A 90 -14.12 -16.08 7.97
N PHE A 91 -13.65 -15.01 7.30
CA PHE A 91 -14.47 -13.89 6.86
C PHE A 91 -15.03 -14.05 5.44
N GLY A 92 -14.84 -15.22 4.82
CA GLY A 92 -15.31 -15.54 3.47
C GLY A 92 -14.48 -14.92 2.34
N GLN A 93 -13.32 -14.33 2.65
CA GLN A 93 -12.46 -13.63 1.70
C GLN A 93 -11.28 -14.49 1.29
N VAL A 94 -10.80 -14.27 0.06
CA VAL A 94 -9.48 -14.76 -0.37
C VAL A 94 -8.53 -13.57 -0.45
N LEU A 95 -7.34 -13.70 0.14
CA LEU A 95 -6.29 -12.69 0.15
C LEU A 95 -4.99 -13.26 -0.39
N ASN A 96 -4.08 -12.40 -0.88
CA ASN A 96 -2.71 -12.78 -1.23
C ASN A 96 -2.61 -13.98 -2.18
N TRP A 97 -3.41 -14.00 -3.24
CA TRP A 97 -3.58 -15.13 -4.16
C TRP A 97 -4.05 -16.44 -3.51
N GLY A 98 -4.43 -16.42 -2.22
CA GLY A 98 -4.72 -17.61 -1.41
C GLY A 98 -3.49 -18.42 -1.02
N LEU A 99 -2.30 -17.83 -1.05
CA LEU A 99 -1.03 -18.53 -0.81
C LEU A 99 -0.78 -18.85 0.67
N PHE A 100 -1.40 -18.08 1.56
CA PHE A 100 -1.25 -18.26 2.99
C PHE A 100 -2.48 -18.94 3.57
N ASP A 101 -2.27 -19.82 4.54
CA ASP A 101 -3.33 -20.25 5.44
C ASP A 101 -3.81 -19.05 6.27
N TYR A 102 -4.94 -19.19 6.96
CA TYR A 102 -5.52 -18.12 7.76
C TYR A 102 -5.51 -18.46 9.25
N CYS A 103 -5.19 -17.46 10.07
CA CYS A 103 -5.33 -17.52 11.52
C CYS A 103 -6.17 -16.32 11.97
N GLY A 104 -7.30 -16.58 12.65
CA GLY A 104 -8.26 -15.53 13.03
C GLY A 104 -8.81 -14.71 11.86
N GLY A 105 -8.88 -15.30 10.66
CA GLY A 105 -9.35 -14.64 9.44
C GLY A 105 -8.31 -13.79 8.69
N TYR A 106 -7.08 -13.70 9.21
CA TYR A 106 -5.95 -13.00 8.57
C TYR A 106 -4.92 -13.98 8.02
N PRO A 107 -4.16 -13.61 6.97
CA PRO A 107 -3.08 -14.44 6.44
C PRO A 107 -2.05 -14.78 7.53
N ASP A 108 -1.80 -16.07 7.74
CA ASP A 108 -0.78 -16.59 8.66
C ASP A 108 0.53 -16.76 7.91
N VAL A 109 1.36 -15.72 7.99
CA VAL A 109 2.69 -15.69 7.38
C VAL A 109 3.72 -16.19 8.39
N ASP A 110 4.39 -17.30 8.06
CA ASP A 110 5.53 -17.75 8.86
C ASP A 110 6.78 -16.95 8.49
N GLY A 111 6.96 -15.81 9.18
CA GLY A 111 8.11 -14.94 8.95
C GLY A 111 9.47 -15.62 9.23
N MET A 112 9.53 -16.55 10.17
CA MET A 112 10.77 -17.27 10.50
C MET A 112 11.06 -18.34 9.45
N GLY A 113 10.08 -19.14 9.07
CA GLY A 113 10.21 -20.12 7.99
C GLY A 113 10.59 -19.47 6.65
N ALA A 114 9.95 -18.35 6.30
CA ALA A 114 10.26 -17.56 5.11
C ALA A 114 11.69 -16.98 5.16
N MET A 115 12.13 -16.50 6.33
CA MET A 115 13.50 -16.01 6.53
C MET A 115 14.53 -17.13 6.37
N MET A 116 14.31 -18.27 7.04
CA MET A 116 15.21 -19.44 6.94
C MET A 116 15.31 -19.93 5.48
N ARG A 117 14.17 -20.04 4.79
CA ARG A 117 14.13 -20.35 3.36
C ARG A 117 14.93 -19.36 2.53
N THR A 118 14.74 -18.07 2.77
CA THR A 118 15.46 -17.01 2.05
C THR A 118 16.96 -17.11 2.31
N MET A 119 17.39 -17.33 3.55
CA MET A 119 18.79 -17.49 3.92
C MET A 119 19.45 -18.66 3.19
N GLU A 120 18.77 -19.81 3.13
CA GLU A 120 19.26 -21.03 2.47
C GLU A 120 19.31 -20.89 0.94
N THR A 121 18.32 -20.23 0.35
CA THR A 121 18.08 -20.29 -1.10
C THR A 121 18.42 -19.03 -1.87
N GLN A 122 18.65 -17.88 -1.21
CA GLN A 122 18.89 -16.59 -1.88
C GLN A 122 19.99 -16.66 -2.95
N MET A 123 21.10 -17.36 -2.67
CA MET A 123 22.23 -17.49 -3.60
C MET A 123 21.91 -18.43 -4.77
N LEU A 124 21.00 -19.40 -4.58
CA LEU A 124 20.58 -20.33 -5.62
C LEU A 124 19.73 -19.64 -6.69
N TYR A 125 18.98 -18.60 -6.30
CA TYR A 125 18.03 -17.89 -7.16
C TYR A 125 18.47 -16.46 -7.52
N PHE A 126 19.66 -16.02 -7.10
CA PHE A 126 20.16 -14.65 -7.28
C PHE A 126 20.23 -14.21 -8.75
N GLY A 127 20.54 -15.15 -9.66
CA GLY A 127 20.64 -14.88 -11.11
C GLY A 127 19.30 -14.89 -11.86
N GLY A 128 18.19 -15.21 -11.19
CA GLY A 128 16.85 -15.24 -11.81
C GLY A 128 16.54 -16.48 -12.66
N GLU A 129 17.51 -17.37 -12.91
CA GLU A 129 17.30 -18.63 -13.61
C GLU A 129 17.85 -19.83 -12.81
N PRO A 130 16.99 -20.79 -12.38
CA PRO A 130 15.53 -20.69 -12.38
C PRO A 130 15.03 -19.52 -11.51
N LYS A 131 13.81 -19.02 -11.74
CA LYS A 131 13.17 -18.07 -10.82
C LYS A 131 12.86 -18.77 -9.49
N LYS A 132 12.67 -17.99 -8.42
CA LYS A 132 12.15 -18.53 -7.15
C LYS A 132 10.83 -19.29 -7.38
N PRO A 133 10.60 -20.45 -6.73
CA PRO A 133 9.39 -21.25 -6.96
C PRO A 133 8.10 -20.47 -6.65
N GLU A 134 8.12 -19.59 -5.65
CA GLU A 134 7.00 -18.74 -5.28
C GLU A 134 6.61 -17.82 -6.46
N ILE A 135 7.60 -17.20 -7.09
CA ILE A 135 7.40 -16.35 -8.28
C ILE A 135 6.88 -17.16 -9.46
N GLN A 136 7.43 -18.35 -9.72
CA GLN A 136 6.94 -19.22 -10.80
C GLN A 136 5.44 -19.54 -10.63
N PHE A 137 5.02 -19.88 -9.41
CA PHE A 137 3.62 -20.19 -9.10
C PHE A 137 2.71 -18.96 -9.27
N VAL A 138 3.12 -17.81 -8.73
CA VAL A 138 2.32 -16.58 -8.82
C VAL A 138 2.24 -16.05 -10.25
N GLU A 139 3.30 -16.17 -11.05
CA GLU A 139 3.27 -15.83 -12.49
C GLU A 139 2.22 -16.65 -13.25
N ALA A 140 2.04 -17.92 -12.90
CA ALA A 140 0.99 -18.76 -13.48
C ALA A 140 -0.42 -18.29 -13.07
N LEU A 141 -0.61 -17.89 -11.80
CA LEU A 141 -1.87 -17.32 -11.32
C LEU A 141 -2.17 -15.97 -11.99
N ILE A 142 -1.16 -15.09 -12.12
CA ILE A 142 -1.25 -13.83 -12.85
C ILE A 142 -1.66 -14.09 -14.29
N LYS A 143 -1.03 -15.04 -14.98
CA LYS A 143 -1.38 -15.39 -16.37
C LYS A 143 -2.83 -15.85 -16.48
N LYS A 144 -3.29 -16.71 -15.56
CA LYS A 144 -4.69 -17.18 -15.48
C LYS A 144 -5.66 -16.01 -15.27
N LYS A 145 -5.40 -15.13 -14.30
CA LYS A 145 -6.24 -13.96 -14.01
C LYS A 145 -6.25 -12.97 -15.18
N LYS A 146 -5.09 -12.66 -15.78
CA LYS A 146 -5.01 -11.79 -16.97
C LYS A 146 -5.81 -12.36 -18.15
N ALA A 147 -5.76 -13.67 -18.37
CA ALA A 147 -6.57 -14.31 -19.41
C ALA A 147 -8.08 -14.21 -19.14
N ALA A 148 -8.50 -14.27 -17.87
CA ALA A 148 -9.89 -14.03 -17.48
C ALA A 148 -10.30 -12.56 -17.66
N LEU A 149 -9.46 -11.61 -17.23
CA LEU A 149 -9.69 -10.18 -17.38
C LEU A 149 -9.77 -9.74 -18.85
N ASN A 150 -8.98 -10.35 -19.73
CA ASN A 150 -9.05 -10.05 -21.18
C ASN A 150 -10.36 -10.50 -21.84
N LYS A 151 -11.07 -11.45 -21.23
CA LYS A 151 -12.38 -11.94 -21.69
C LYS A 151 -13.54 -11.28 -20.95
N LEU A 152 -13.26 -10.45 -19.94
CA LEU A 152 -14.27 -9.81 -19.13
C LEU A 152 -14.94 -8.70 -19.94
N ASP A 153 -16.25 -8.83 -20.15
CA ASP A 153 -17.06 -7.75 -20.67
C ASP A 153 -17.48 -6.83 -19.52
N LEU A 154 -17.08 -5.57 -19.61
CA LEU A 154 -17.40 -4.54 -18.61
C LEU A 154 -18.68 -3.78 -18.94
N GLY A 155 -19.26 -3.95 -20.14
CA GLY A 155 -20.44 -3.20 -20.57
C GLY A 155 -20.26 -1.69 -20.35
N ASP A 156 -21.20 -1.08 -19.62
CA ASP A 156 -21.19 0.34 -19.28
C ASP A 156 -20.57 0.66 -17.91
N LEU A 157 -20.02 -0.32 -17.19
CA LEU A 157 -19.49 -0.13 -15.82
C LEU A 157 -18.40 0.94 -15.74
N ARG A 158 -17.61 1.11 -16.80
CA ARG A 158 -16.59 2.17 -16.86
C ARG A 158 -17.17 3.58 -16.90
N ASP A 159 -18.39 3.73 -17.42
CA ASP A 159 -19.10 5.00 -17.51
C ASP A 159 -19.96 5.29 -16.27
N ARG A 160 -19.98 4.36 -15.30
CA ARG A 160 -20.79 4.46 -14.08
C ARG A 160 -19.95 4.89 -12.89
N ASP A 161 -20.59 5.62 -11.98
CA ASP A 161 -19.99 6.05 -10.72
C ASP A 161 -20.30 5.04 -9.61
N TYR A 162 -19.26 4.72 -8.85
CA TYR A 162 -19.29 3.79 -7.73
C TYR A 162 -19.29 4.60 -6.43
N ILE A 163 -20.16 4.21 -5.50
CA ILE A 163 -20.11 4.67 -4.12
C ILE A 163 -19.32 3.64 -3.33
N LEU A 164 -18.11 4.02 -2.92
CA LEU A 164 -17.20 3.17 -2.18
C LEU A 164 -17.13 3.59 -0.71
N LYS A 165 -17.05 2.60 0.18
CA LYS A 165 -16.71 2.80 1.58
C LYS A 165 -15.42 2.05 1.90
N ILE A 166 -14.37 2.81 2.17
CA ILE A 166 -13.09 2.30 2.67
C ILE A 166 -13.07 2.40 4.19
N LYS A 167 -12.70 1.34 4.89
CA LYS A 167 -12.55 1.31 6.35
C LYS A 167 -11.24 0.65 6.76
N LEU A 168 -10.58 1.20 7.79
CA LEU A 168 -9.48 0.47 8.43
C LEU A 168 -10.08 -0.63 9.29
N LEU A 169 -9.56 -1.83 9.12
CA LEU A 169 -10.06 -3.01 9.82
C LEU A 169 -9.60 -3.04 11.28
N ASP A 170 -10.46 -3.58 12.13
CA ASP A 170 -10.20 -3.95 13.52
C ASP A 170 -9.90 -2.77 14.43
N ILE A 171 -10.30 -1.57 14.05
CA ILE A 171 -10.14 -0.37 14.87
C ILE A 171 -11.53 0.03 15.36
N PRO A 172 -12.02 -0.50 16.50
CA PRO A 172 -13.38 -0.21 16.97
C PRO A 172 -13.53 1.23 17.47
N ILE A 173 -14.77 1.75 17.43
CA ILE A 173 -15.10 3.08 17.97
C ILE A 173 -14.67 3.24 19.42
N GLU A 174 -14.96 2.22 20.23
CA GLU A 174 -14.53 2.15 21.62
C GLU A 174 -13.23 1.36 21.70
N PRO A 175 -12.12 1.98 22.12
CA PRO A 175 -10.83 1.31 22.17
C PRO A 175 -10.88 0.10 23.12
N VAL A 176 -10.52 -1.07 22.60
CA VAL A 176 -10.40 -2.31 23.36
C VAL A 176 -9.04 -2.93 23.10
N LYS A 177 -8.50 -3.63 24.08
CA LYS A 177 -7.29 -4.42 23.87
C LYS A 177 -7.69 -5.71 23.15
N ILE A 178 -7.19 -5.90 21.93
CA ILE A 178 -7.47 -7.10 21.14
C ILE A 178 -6.39 -8.13 21.49
N GLU A 179 -6.81 -9.25 22.08
CA GLU A 179 -5.98 -10.42 22.39
C GLU A 179 -6.63 -11.64 21.72
N GLY A 180 -5.84 -12.56 21.16
CA GLY A 180 -6.41 -13.79 20.59
C GLY A 180 -7.07 -13.66 19.21
N THR A 181 -7.71 -14.77 18.82
CA THR A 181 -8.70 -14.87 17.74
C THR A 181 -10.01 -14.21 18.13
N TYR A 182 -10.68 -13.55 17.18
CA TYR A 182 -12.01 -12.98 17.37
C TYR A 182 -12.87 -13.21 16.13
N THR A 183 -14.19 -13.01 16.28
CA THR A 183 -15.15 -13.18 15.18
C THR A 183 -15.43 -11.86 14.45
N LYS A 184 -15.82 -11.92 13.17
CA LYS A 184 -16.11 -10.71 12.38
C LYS A 184 -17.18 -9.87 13.08
N GLY A 185 -16.87 -8.59 13.32
CA GLY A 185 -17.79 -7.66 13.97
C GLY A 185 -17.89 -7.78 15.49
N GLN A 186 -17.05 -8.60 16.13
CA GLN A 186 -17.05 -8.77 17.60
C GLN A 186 -16.90 -7.44 18.37
N PHE A 187 -16.16 -6.48 17.81
CA PHE A 187 -15.90 -5.18 18.44
C PHE A 187 -16.82 -4.06 17.93
N GLY A 188 -17.89 -4.39 17.20
CA GLY A 188 -18.82 -3.43 16.63
C GLY A 188 -18.30 -2.77 15.35
N GLU A 189 -18.68 -1.51 15.15
CA GLU A 189 -18.28 -0.75 13.96
C GLU A 189 -16.81 -0.29 14.01
N ASP A 190 -16.17 -0.31 12.84
CA ASP A 190 -14.86 0.30 12.65
C ASP A 190 -14.94 1.83 12.75
N LEU A 191 -14.07 2.40 13.59
CA LEU A 191 -13.93 3.83 13.86
C LEU A 191 -13.67 4.63 12.59
N ILE A 192 -12.69 4.20 11.79
CA ILE A 192 -12.11 4.99 10.71
C ILE A 192 -12.64 4.51 9.36
N TYR A 193 -13.44 5.36 8.70
CA TYR A 193 -13.89 5.10 7.33
C TYR A 193 -14.00 6.38 6.50
N ARG A 194 -13.96 6.23 5.17
CA ARG A 194 -14.31 7.27 4.20
C ARG A 194 -15.31 6.71 3.21
N ARG A 195 -16.35 7.49 2.91
CA ARG A 195 -17.33 7.21 1.88
C ARG A 195 -17.12 8.18 0.74
N PHE A 196 -16.93 7.68 -0.48
CA PHE A 196 -16.60 8.53 -1.62
C PHE A 196 -17.17 7.96 -2.92
N LYS A 197 -17.47 8.87 -3.85
CA LYS A 197 -17.86 8.55 -5.22
C LYS A 197 -16.64 8.54 -6.12
N VAL A 198 -16.57 7.60 -7.05
CA VAL A 198 -15.49 7.53 -8.05
C VAL A 198 -15.97 6.79 -9.30
N SER A 199 -15.47 7.17 -10.48
CA SER A 199 -15.83 6.48 -11.73
C SER A 199 -15.22 5.09 -11.85
N GLY A 200 -15.96 4.12 -12.40
CA GLY A 200 -15.46 2.78 -12.74
C GLY A 200 -14.31 2.77 -13.76
N ALA A 201 -14.15 3.84 -14.54
CA ALA A 201 -13.02 4.04 -15.45
C ALA A 201 -11.72 4.49 -14.76
N THR A 202 -11.76 4.80 -13.45
CA THR A 202 -10.58 5.24 -12.71
C THR A 202 -9.52 4.14 -12.67
N ASN A 203 -8.32 4.45 -13.14
CA ASN A 203 -7.17 3.56 -13.09
C ASN A 203 -6.80 3.22 -11.64
N LEU A 204 -6.43 1.97 -11.35
CA LEU A 204 -6.16 1.56 -9.97
C LEU A 204 -4.94 2.30 -9.37
N ASP A 205 -3.92 2.61 -10.16
CA ASP A 205 -2.76 3.38 -9.68
C ASP A 205 -3.13 4.83 -9.37
N ALA A 206 -4.04 5.43 -10.15
CA ALA A 206 -4.59 6.76 -9.87
C ALA A 206 -5.56 6.74 -8.68
N LEU A 207 -6.38 5.69 -8.54
CA LEU A 207 -7.26 5.49 -7.38
C LEU A 207 -6.44 5.49 -6.09
N GLN A 208 -5.32 4.75 -6.06
CA GLN A 208 -4.43 4.75 -4.91
C GLN A 208 -3.79 6.13 -4.70
N ASP A 209 -3.06 6.63 -5.70
CA ASP A 209 -2.22 7.82 -5.57
C ASP A 209 -3.00 9.12 -5.34
N LYS A 210 -4.12 9.29 -6.05
CA LYS A 210 -4.84 10.58 -6.17
C LYS A 210 -6.11 10.65 -5.36
N ILE A 211 -6.63 9.51 -4.90
CA ILE A 211 -7.92 9.46 -4.22
C ILE A 211 -7.76 8.85 -2.82
N ILE A 212 -7.31 7.60 -2.71
CA ILE A 212 -7.24 6.90 -1.41
C ILE A 212 -6.20 7.56 -0.50
N GLN A 213 -4.98 7.81 -0.96
CA GLN A 213 -3.95 8.47 -0.13
C GLN A 213 -4.43 9.79 0.49
N PRO A 214 -4.92 10.78 -0.28
CA PRO A 214 -5.35 12.04 0.31
C PRO A 214 -6.59 11.93 1.20
N ILE A 215 -7.57 11.05 0.91
CA ILE A 215 -8.75 10.91 1.78
C ILE A 215 -8.43 10.23 3.12
N MET A 216 -7.40 9.38 3.12
CA MET A 216 -6.83 8.75 4.31
C MET A 216 -5.76 9.61 4.99
N GLY A 217 -5.38 10.73 4.39
CA GLY A 217 -4.39 11.65 4.95
C GLY A 217 -2.96 11.14 4.95
N TRP A 218 -2.65 10.18 4.08
CA TRP A 218 -1.33 9.57 3.94
C TRP A 218 -0.48 10.20 2.86
N GLU A 219 0.83 10.03 3.03
CA GLU A 219 1.82 10.61 2.15
C GLU A 219 1.80 9.94 0.78
N ARG A 220 1.80 10.75 -0.27
CA ARG A 220 1.83 10.22 -1.64
C ARG A 220 3.24 9.76 -1.99
N ASN A 221 3.32 8.66 -2.72
CA ASN A 221 4.58 8.07 -3.21
C ASN A 221 5.57 7.62 -2.12
N ALA A 222 5.14 7.42 -0.87
CA ALA A 222 6.02 6.97 0.21
C ALA A 222 6.21 5.45 0.19
N HIS A 223 5.12 4.71 0.27
CA HIS A 223 5.17 3.25 0.40
C HIS A 223 4.54 2.51 -0.78
N ALA A 224 4.80 1.21 -0.86
CA ALA A 224 4.11 0.30 -1.78
C ALA A 224 2.66 0.05 -1.33
N TYR A 225 1.88 -0.55 -2.23
CA TYR A 225 0.50 -0.92 -1.96
C TYR A 225 0.08 -2.13 -2.78
N ALA A 226 -1.03 -2.76 -2.37
CA ALA A 226 -1.73 -3.75 -3.17
C ALA A 226 -3.25 -3.65 -2.98
N PHE A 227 -4.00 -3.76 -4.06
CA PHE A 227 -5.42 -4.12 -4.03
C PHE A 227 -5.55 -5.64 -4.17
N MET A 228 -6.44 -6.26 -3.42
CA MET A 228 -6.68 -7.71 -3.48
C MET A 228 -8.17 -7.98 -3.69
N ASP A 229 -8.49 -8.62 -4.81
CA ASP A 229 -9.84 -9.09 -5.10
C ASP A 229 -10.26 -10.14 -4.07
N SER A 230 -11.32 -9.89 -3.30
CA SER A 230 -11.73 -10.82 -2.23
C SER A 230 -12.32 -12.12 -2.76
N LYS A 231 -12.62 -12.23 -4.07
CA LYS A 231 -13.17 -13.44 -4.70
C LYS A 231 -12.12 -14.53 -4.89
N ASP A 232 -10.93 -14.15 -5.37
CA ASP A 232 -9.86 -15.08 -5.75
C ASP A 232 -8.47 -14.70 -5.20
N GLY A 233 -8.37 -13.61 -4.44
CA GLY A 233 -7.14 -13.13 -3.85
C GLY A 233 -6.21 -12.42 -4.82
N ALA A 234 -6.61 -12.20 -6.08
CA ALA A 234 -5.73 -11.62 -7.07
C ALA A 234 -5.22 -10.25 -6.63
N CYS A 235 -3.90 -10.08 -6.64
CA CYS A 235 -3.23 -8.86 -6.19
C CYS A 235 -2.92 -7.93 -7.36
N TYR A 236 -3.14 -6.63 -7.16
CA TYR A 236 -2.84 -5.55 -8.09
C TYR A 236 -1.96 -4.50 -7.41
N GLY A 237 -0.78 -4.21 -7.94
CA GLY A 237 0.20 -3.32 -7.30
C GLY A 237 0.97 -2.42 -8.27
N PRO A 238 1.84 -1.56 -7.75
CA PRO A 238 2.54 -0.54 -8.53
C PRO A 238 3.62 -1.14 -9.46
N LYS A 239 3.56 -0.79 -10.74
CA LYS A 239 4.61 -1.16 -11.70
C LYS A 239 5.93 -0.45 -11.39
N GLU A 240 7.02 -1.22 -11.37
CA GLU A 240 8.40 -0.73 -11.17
C GLU A 240 8.57 0.10 -9.88
N SER A 241 7.85 -0.25 -8.80
CA SER A 241 8.00 0.43 -7.51
C SER A 241 9.42 0.26 -6.95
N ARG A 242 9.98 1.36 -6.43
CA ARG A 242 11.23 1.38 -5.68
C ARG A 242 11.07 1.89 -4.25
N SER A 243 9.84 1.86 -3.71
CA SER A 243 9.62 2.08 -2.29
C SER A 243 10.41 1.05 -1.47
N ILE A 244 10.98 1.46 -0.35
CA ILE A 244 11.90 0.64 0.47
C ILE A 244 11.20 -0.62 0.98
N ASP A 245 9.93 -0.51 1.33
CA ASP A 245 9.07 -1.57 1.85
C ASP A 245 8.76 -2.68 0.82
N MET A 246 9.09 -2.51 -0.46
CA MET A 246 9.03 -3.60 -1.47
C MET A 246 9.86 -4.83 -1.07
N VAL A 247 10.83 -4.70 -0.16
CA VAL A 247 11.56 -5.83 0.42
C VAL A 247 10.65 -6.83 1.16
N HIS A 248 9.44 -6.41 1.54
CA HIS A 248 8.44 -7.23 2.24
C HIS A 248 7.36 -7.80 1.30
N ILE A 249 7.53 -7.70 -0.02
CA ILE A 249 6.54 -8.23 -0.99
C ILE A 249 6.27 -9.73 -0.81
N ASP A 250 7.26 -10.49 -0.35
CA ASP A 250 7.16 -11.92 -0.04
C ASP A 250 6.19 -12.21 1.10
N LYS A 251 6.03 -11.27 2.04
CA LYS A 251 5.04 -11.35 3.14
C LYS A 251 3.67 -10.82 2.73
N CYS A 252 3.58 -10.16 1.59
CA CYS A 252 2.32 -9.64 1.05
C CYS A 252 1.74 -10.62 0.02
N CYS A 253 2.33 -10.75 -1.16
CA CYS A 253 1.73 -11.52 -2.26
C CYS A 253 2.74 -12.18 -3.21
N HIS A 254 4.05 -12.04 -2.93
CA HIS A 254 5.19 -12.41 -3.79
C HIS A 254 5.29 -11.68 -5.12
N ASP A 255 4.18 -11.50 -5.85
CA ASP A 255 4.07 -10.68 -7.06
C ASP A 255 2.61 -10.26 -7.29
N TYR A 256 2.38 -9.34 -8.21
CA TYR A 256 1.05 -8.79 -8.51
C TYR A 256 0.87 -8.42 -9.99
N ILE A 257 -0.40 -8.31 -10.38
CA ILE A 257 -0.79 -7.67 -11.63
C ILE A 257 -0.49 -6.17 -11.53
N TYR A 258 -0.02 -5.56 -12.61
CA TYR A 258 0.22 -4.11 -12.59
C TYR A 258 -1.09 -3.34 -12.54
N ALA A 259 -1.29 -2.60 -11.45
CA ALA A 259 -2.47 -1.79 -11.20
C ALA A 259 -2.70 -0.73 -12.29
N ASP A 260 -1.64 -0.29 -12.97
CA ASP A 260 -1.76 0.69 -14.04
C ASP A 260 -2.30 0.17 -15.37
N GLU A 261 -2.47 -1.14 -15.51
CA GLU A 261 -3.07 -1.77 -16.68
C GLU A 261 -4.60 -1.91 -16.55
N TYR A 262 -5.17 -1.65 -15.36
CA TYR A 262 -6.57 -1.93 -15.04
C TYR A 262 -7.28 -0.75 -14.34
N THR A 263 -8.62 -0.81 -14.33
CA THR A 263 -9.50 0.21 -13.70
C THR A 263 -10.32 -0.40 -12.57
N LEU A 264 -10.99 0.43 -11.78
CA LEU A 264 -11.91 -0.01 -10.73
C LEU A 264 -12.96 -1.02 -11.23
N ALA A 265 -13.54 -0.79 -12.41
CA ALA A 265 -14.51 -1.71 -13.02
C ALA A 265 -13.94 -3.11 -13.33
N HIS A 266 -12.62 -3.24 -13.55
CA HIS A 266 -11.98 -4.55 -13.70
C HIS A 266 -11.81 -5.28 -12.37
N LEU A 267 -11.70 -4.53 -11.26
CA LEU A 267 -11.55 -5.09 -9.93
C LEU A 267 -12.90 -5.50 -9.32
N VAL A 268 -13.94 -4.69 -9.50
CA VAL A 268 -15.29 -4.92 -8.93
C VAL A 268 -16.40 -4.55 -9.91
N GLN A 269 -17.37 -5.45 -10.08
CA GLN A 269 -18.43 -5.34 -11.09
C GLN A 269 -19.85 -5.20 -10.53
N GLU A 270 -20.05 -5.42 -9.23
CA GLU A 270 -21.39 -5.51 -8.62
C GLU A 270 -21.44 -4.81 -7.26
N LYS A 271 -22.66 -4.41 -6.88
CA LYS A 271 -22.95 -3.87 -5.55
C LYS A 271 -22.72 -4.96 -4.49
N GLY A 272 -22.16 -4.58 -3.35
CA GLY A 272 -21.76 -5.47 -2.27
C GLY A 272 -20.42 -6.20 -2.51
N ALA A 273 -19.80 -6.01 -3.69
CA ALA A 273 -18.45 -6.51 -3.91
C ALA A 273 -17.46 -5.84 -2.95
N THR A 274 -16.49 -6.62 -2.48
CA THR A 274 -15.44 -6.13 -1.57
C THR A 274 -14.07 -6.47 -2.12
N PHE A 275 -13.09 -5.62 -1.79
CA PHE A 275 -11.68 -5.88 -2.03
C PHE A 275 -10.83 -5.35 -0.87
N ARG A 276 -9.66 -5.93 -0.67
CA ARG A 276 -8.70 -5.46 0.33
C ARG A 276 -7.81 -4.39 -0.28
N TYR A 277 -7.52 -3.34 0.47
CA TYR A 277 -6.43 -2.41 0.16
C TYR A 277 -5.39 -2.48 1.28
N VAL A 278 -4.19 -2.91 0.93
CA VAL A 278 -3.03 -2.93 1.83
C VAL A 278 -2.08 -1.81 1.42
N TYR A 279 -1.73 -0.96 2.37
CA TYR A 279 -0.80 0.14 2.20
C TYR A 279 0.38 -0.04 3.17
N ASP A 280 1.58 0.29 2.68
CA ASP A 280 2.85 0.07 3.38
C ASP A 280 3.12 -1.41 3.66
N PHE A 281 4.00 -2.02 2.88
CA PHE A 281 4.36 -3.43 3.09
C PHE A 281 5.24 -3.64 4.34
N GLY A 282 5.70 -2.58 5.00
CA GLY A 282 6.28 -2.64 6.34
C GLY A 282 5.19 -2.78 7.41
N ASP A 283 4.35 -1.75 7.54
CA ASP A 283 3.33 -1.66 8.59
C ASP A 283 2.05 -2.49 8.30
N MET A 284 1.80 -2.81 7.04
CA MET A 284 0.66 -3.59 6.54
C MET A 284 -0.72 -2.98 6.89
N TRP A 285 -0.88 -1.67 6.70
CA TRP A 285 -2.16 -0.98 6.92
C TRP A 285 -3.26 -1.61 6.05
N SER A 286 -4.21 -2.26 6.71
CA SER A 286 -5.20 -3.11 6.06
C SER A 286 -6.58 -2.47 6.06
N HIS A 287 -7.18 -2.41 4.88
CA HIS A 287 -8.51 -1.82 4.68
C HIS A 287 -9.41 -2.77 3.93
N GLU A 288 -10.68 -2.79 4.31
CA GLU A 288 -11.74 -3.34 3.48
C GLU A 288 -12.39 -2.18 2.72
N VAL A 289 -12.56 -2.37 1.41
CA VAL A 289 -13.29 -1.45 0.54
C VAL A 289 -14.53 -2.18 0.04
N GLU A 290 -15.69 -1.59 0.25
CA GLU A 290 -16.98 -2.10 -0.17
C GLU A 290 -17.60 -1.20 -1.24
N VAL A 291 -18.19 -1.82 -2.27
CA VAL A 291 -19.06 -1.16 -3.25
C VAL A 291 -20.47 -1.06 -2.68
N GLU A 292 -20.79 0.06 -2.03
CA GLU A 292 -22.14 0.26 -1.47
C GLU A 292 -23.19 0.47 -2.56
N ASP A 293 -22.80 1.11 -3.67
CA ASP A 293 -23.70 1.30 -4.80
C ASP A 293 -22.95 1.52 -6.12
N ILE A 294 -23.63 1.24 -7.23
CA ILE A 294 -23.16 1.57 -8.58
C ILE A 294 -24.27 2.38 -9.26
N LEU A 295 -24.07 3.69 -9.39
CA LEU A 295 -25.08 4.60 -9.92
C LEU A 295 -25.39 4.30 -11.39
N PRO A 296 -26.64 4.50 -11.85
CA PRO A 296 -26.96 4.44 -13.26
C PRO A 296 -26.09 5.40 -14.09
N LYS A 297 -25.79 5.02 -15.33
CA LYS A 297 -24.97 5.85 -16.24
C LYS A 297 -25.51 7.29 -16.40
N LYS A 298 -26.84 7.47 -16.38
CA LYS A 298 -27.48 8.79 -16.50
C LYS A 298 -27.20 9.72 -15.30
N GLU A 299 -26.96 9.15 -14.13
CA GLU A 299 -26.65 9.88 -12.89
C GLU A 299 -25.14 10.03 -12.67
N SER A 300 -24.34 9.34 -13.48
CA SER A 300 -22.89 9.30 -13.35
C SER A 300 -22.26 10.49 -14.07
N ASN A 301 -21.42 11.25 -13.34
CA ASN A 301 -20.69 12.41 -13.85
C ASN A 301 -19.18 12.16 -13.93
N GLY A 302 -18.72 11.02 -13.41
CA GLY A 302 -17.32 10.62 -13.39
C GLY A 302 -16.49 11.30 -12.30
N ALA A 303 -17.05 12.26 -11.56
CA ALA A 303 -16.32 13.06 -10.59
C ALA A 303 -15.99 12.25 -9.33
N VAL A 304 -14.86 12.58 -8.73
CA VAL A 304 -14.43 12.07 -7.44
C VAL A 304 -14.94 13.00 -6.36
N GLU A 305 -15.76 12.48 -5.45
CA GLU A 305 -16.39 13.28 -4.39
C GLU A 305 -16.32 12.56 -3.05
N LEU A 306 -15.79 13.23 -2.03
CA LEU A 306 -15.87 12.76 -0.65
C LEU A 306 -17.25 13.06 -0.07
N ILE A 307 -17.99 12.00 0.23
CA ILE A 307 -19.38 12.04 0.70
C ILE A 307 -19.41 12.16 2.22
N ASP A 308 -18.73 11.25 2.91
CA ASP A 308 -18.79 11.12 4.37
C ASP A 308 -17.51 10.49 4.95
N GLY A 309 -17.33 10.54 6.26
CA GLY A 309 -16.24 9.86 6.94
C GLY A 309 -16.28 10.02 8.46
N ARG A 310 -15.49 9.20 9.15
CA ARG A 310 -15.35 9.23 10.61
C ARG A 310 -13.93 8.87 11.01
N GLY A 311 -13.47 9.41 12.14
CA GLY A 311 -12.23 9.02 12.78
C GLY A 311 -10.96 9.61 12.14
N MET A 312 -10.00 9.91 13.00
CA MET A 312 -8.68 10.36 12.59
C MET A 312 -7.87 9.17 12.04
N CYS A 313 -7.22 9.34 10.89
CA CYS A 313 -6.36 8.28 10.35
C CYS A 313 -5.05 8.16 11.16
N PRO A 314 -4.46 6.95 11.19
CA PRO A 314 -3.21 6.71 11.91
C PRO A 314 -2.02 7.39 11.22
N PRO A 315 -0.90 7.58 11.95
CA PRO A 315 0.32 8.10 11.34
C PRO A 315 0.91 7.12 10.32
N GLU A 316 1.67 7.65 9.36
CA GLU A 316 2.26 6.90 8.24
C GLU A 316 3.02 5.65 8.70
N ASN A 317 3.91 5.82 9.68
CA ASN A 317 4.77 4.77 10.26
C ASN A 317 4.28 4.34 11.65
N GLY A 318 2.98 4.06 11.78
CA GLY A 318 2.29 3.73 13.04
C GLY A 318 2.25 2.25 13.41
N SER A 319 2.96 1.38 12.68
CA SER A 319 3.09 -0.06 12.93
C SER A 319 1.80 -0.87 12.81
N GLY A 320 0.92 -0.45 11.90
CA GLY A 320 -0.27 -1.22 11.48
C GLY A 320 -1.48 -1.14 12.43
N ASN A 321 -2.59 -1.74 11.98
CA ASN A 321 -3.91 -1.58 12.58
C ASN A 321 -3.93 -1.93 14.09
N ARG A 322 -3.40 -3.11 14.46
CA ARG A 322 -3.46 -3.59 15.85
C ARG A 322 -2.65 -2.73 16.81
N ARG A 323 -1.49 -2.22 16.37
CA ARG A 323 -0.68 -1.34 17.19
C ARG A 323 -1.36 0.00 17.43
N TYR A 324 -2.06 0.51 16.41
CA TYR A 324 -2.84 1.73 16.56
C TYR A 324 -4.01 1.56 17.55
N VAL A 325 -4.66 0.39 17.56
CA VAL A 325 -5.68 0.06 18.56
C VAL A 325 -5.09 0.08 19.98
N ASP A 326 -3.90 -0.48 20.18
CA ASP A 326 -3.21 -0.41 21.47
C ASP A 326 -2.91 1.04 21.88
N ASP A 327 -2.47 1.87 20.94
CA ASP A 327 -2.20 3.29 21.20
C ASP A 327 -3.50 4.03 21.60
N LEU A 328 -4.64 3.76 20.94
CA LEU A 328 -5.95 4.29 21.32
C LEU A 328 -6.42 3.77 22.69
N TYR A 329 -6.20 2.49 22.99
CA TYR A 329 -6.51 1.90 24.29
C TYR A 329 -5.69 2.57 25.39
N ASN A 330 -4.39 2.77 25.16
CA ASN A 330 -3.49 3.45 26.08
C ASN A 330 -3.88 4.92 26.32
N LEU A 331 -4.40 5.62 25.31
CA LEU A 331 -4.92 6.98 25.48
C LEU A 331 -6.09 7.05 26.47
N LYS A 332 -6.97 6.05 26.43
CA LYS A 332 -8.13 5.96 27.32
C LYS A 332 -7.73 5.44 28.71
N HIS A 333 -7.05 4.31 28.76
CA HIS A 333 -6.85 3.48 29.96
C HIS A 333 -5.41 3.43 30.51
N GLY A 334 -4.42 3.93 29.77
CA GLY A 334 -3.00 3.81 30.14
C GLY A 334 -2.52 4.79 31.22
N THR A 335 -1.26 4.66 31.63
CA THR A 335 -0.57 5.62 32.51
C THR A 335 -0.35 6.97 31.83
N ARG A 336 0.04 8.00 32.59
CA ARG A 336 0.35 9.33 32.04
C ARG A 336 1.43 9.27 30.95
N GLU A 337 2.44 8.42 31.13
CA GLU A 337 3.54 8.21 30.19
C GLU A 337 3.04 7.53 28.91
N GLN A 338 2.20 6.50 29.05
CA GLN A 338 1.62 5.79 27.90
C GLN A 338 0.70 6.71 27.08
N LYS A 339 -0.12 7.52 27.75
CA LYS A 339 -0.97 8.54 27.11
C LYS A 339 -0.13 9.55 26.34
N LYS A 340 0.98 10.02 26.94
CA LYS A 340 1.90 10.95 26.30
C LYS A 340 2.60 10.33 25.09
N GLU A 341 3.06 9.07 25.18
CA GLU A 341 3.67 8.38 24.04
C GLU A 341 2.69 8.23 22.87
N ALA A 342 1.47 7.77 23.15
CA ALA A 342 0.46 7.56 22.12
C ALA A 342 0.06 8.87 21.43
N ILE A 343 -0.13 9.97 22.18
CA ILE A 343 -0.51 11.24 21.56
C ILE A 343 0.61 11.83 20.70
N GLU A 344 1.88 11.70 21.12
CA GLU A 344 3.01 12.19 20.31
C GLU A 344 3.10 11.43 18.99
N LYS A 345 2.83 10.12 18.96
CA LYS A 345 2.73 9.37 17.70
C LYS A 345 1.59 9.88 16.82
N ILE A 346 0.38 10.07 17.37
CA ILE A 346 -0.79 10.47 16.58
C ILE A 346 -0.64 11.88 15.97
N LYS A 347 0.07 12.78 16.65
CA LYS A 347 0.41 14.11 16.11
C LYS A 347 1.24 14.06 14.83
N THR A 348 2.02 13.00 14.62
CA THR A 348 2.85 12.87 13.41
C THR A 348 2.06 12.54 12.15
N ALA A 349 0.79 12.14 12.28
CA ALA A 349 -0.06 11.78 11.15
C ALA A 349 -0.30 12.96 10.21
N GLY A 350 -0.23 12.72 8.89
CA GLY A 350 -0.23 13.78 7.87
C GLY A 350 -1.47 14.68 7.92
N ASN A 351 -2.64 14.10 8.18
CA ASN A 351 -3.89 14.82 8.42
C ASN A 351 -3.92 15.66 9.71
N ASN A 352 -3.01 15.41 10.65
CA ASN A 352 -2.99 16.01 11.98
C ASN A 352 -1.87 17.02 12.19
N ARG A 353 -0.88 17.11 11.30
CA ARG A 353 0.35 17.91 11.50
C ARG A 353 0.08 19.38 11.83
N ASP A 354 -0.93 19.99 11.21
CA ASP A 354 -1.26 21.40 11.44
C ASP A 354 -2.26 21.63 12.60
N LEU A 355 -2.78 20.55 13.19
CA LEU A 355 -3.73 20.63 14.28
C LEU A 355 -2.98 20.78 15.61
N LYS A 356 -3.38 21.76 16.42
CA LYS A 356 -2.88 21.92 17.79
C LYS A 356 -3.55 20.89 18.72
N ILE A 357 -3.18 19.63 18.56
CA ILE A 357 -3.71 18.52 19.34
C ILE A 357 -3.00 18.49 20.71
N THR A 358 -3.77 18.44 21.77
CA THR A 358 -3.33 18.23 23.15
C THR A 358 -4.09 17.04 23.73
N LEU A 359 -3.67 16.51 24.88
CA LEU A 359 -4.40 15.41 25.52
C LEU A 359 -5.85 15.77 25.84
N ALA A 360 -6.13 17.05 26.13
CA ALA A 360 -7.47 17.55 26.42
C ALA A 360 -8.33 17.79 25.16
N THR A 361 -7.69 18.03 24.02
CA THR A 361 -8.38 18.35 22.75
C THR A 361 -8.39 17.19 21.76
N PHE A 362 -7.75 16.07 22.10
CA PHE A 362 -7.71 14.89 21.25
C PHE A 362 -9.06 14.18 21.25
N ASP A 363 -9.63 14.00 20.07
CA ASP A 363 -10.81 13.19 19.82
C ASP A 363 -10.54 12.25 18.64
N HIS A 364 -10.34 10.96 18.92
CA HIS A 364 -10.07 9.95 17.89
C HIS A 364 -11.24 9.76 16.92
N LYS A 365 -12.45 10.17 17.28
CA LYS A 365 -13.66 10.10 16.44
C LYS A 365 -13.78 11.28 15.49
N ALA A 366 -13.05 12.36 15.73
CA ALA A 366 -13.11 13.58 14.94
C ALA A 366 -12.72 13.33 13.48
N PHE A 367 -13.44 13.99 12.58
CA PHE A 367 -13.16 13.98 11.15
C PHE A 367 -13.56 15.32 10.52
N SER A 368 -12.67 15.89 9.68
CA SER A 368 -12.93 17.14 8.96
C SER A 368 -13.09 16.87 7.47
N ALA A 369 -14.34 16.75 7.02
CA ALA A 369 -14.65 16.55 5.61
C ALA A 369 -14.12 17.70 4.73
N SER A 370 -14.12 18.95 5.22
CA SER A 370 -13.59 20.09 4.48
C SER A 370 -12.09 19.93 4.21
N ARG A 371 -11.30 19.67 5.25
CA ARG A 371 -9.85 19.49 5.12
C ARG A 371 -9.52 18.31 4.19
N THR A 372 -10.26 17.21 4.32
CA THR A 372 -10.05 16.04 3.46
C THR A 372 -10.41 16.33 1.99
N ARG A 373 -11.44 17.15 1.72
CA ARG A 373 -11.73 17.63 0.35
C ARG A 373 -10.63 18.52 -0.19
N ASP A 374 -10.03 19.38 0.64
CA ASP A 374 -8.90 20.23 0.24
C ASP A 374 -7.67 19.38 -0.12
N MET A 375 -7.37 18.35 0.68
CA MET A 375 -6.28 17.40 0.40
C MET A 375 -6.54 16.63 -0.90
N LEU A 376 -7.77 16.18 -1.14
CA LEU A 376 -8.16 15.52 -2.38
C LEU A 376 -8.00 16.46 -3.58
N ALA A 377 -8.48 17.70 -3.49
CA ALA A 377 -8.34 18.70 -4.56
C ALA A 377 -6.87 19.04 -4.85
N ALA A 378 -6.03 19.15 -3.82
CA ALA A 378 -4.59 19.35 -3.98
C ALA A 378 -3.92 18.14 -4.67
N ALA A 379 -4.31 16.92 -4.31
CA ALA A 379 -3.82 15.71 -4.94
C ALA A 379 -4.21 15.65 -6.43
N LEU A 380 -5.46 15.95 -6.79
CA LEU A 380 -5.94 16.01 -8.18
C LEU A 380 -5.21 17.07 -9.03
N LYS A 381 -4.79 18.19 -8.42
CA LYS A 381 -3.99 19.23 -9.09
C LYS A 381 -2.54 18.86 -9.32
N SER A 382 -1.95 18.10 -8.40
CA SER A 382 -0.56 17.66 -8.50
C SER A 382 -0.35 16.62 -9.62
N LYS A 383 0.90 16.30 -9.96
CA LYS A 383 1.25 15.25 -10.95
C LYS A 383 1.17 13.85 -10.34
N ALA A 384 0.93 12.85 -11.18
CA ALA A 384 0.97 11.46 -10.74
C ALA A 384 2.35 11.10 -10.20
N SER A 385 2.37 10.31 -9.13
CA SER A 385 3.58 9.87 -8.46
C SER A 385 4.46 8.98 -9.36
N VAL A 386 5.78 9.08 -9.17
CA VAL A 386 6.75 8.25 -9.90
C VAL A 386 7.17 7.09 -9.02
N ARG A 387 6.53 5.92 -9.21
CA ARG A 387 6.78 4.71 -8.40
C ARG A 387 8.24 4.26 -8.39
N SER A 388 8.94 4.44 -9.51
CA SER A 388 10.37 4.10 -9.64
C SER A 388 11.33 5.05 -8.94
N GLY A 389 10.80 6.13 -8.35
CA GLY A 389 11.52 7.11 -7.54
C GLY A 389 10.62 7.59 -6.40
N ALA A 390 10.13 6.63 -5.62
CA ALA A 390 9.39 6.82 -4.38
C ALA A 390 10.15 7.73 -3.39
N LYS A 391 9.43 8.27 -2.41
CA LYS A 391 10.01 9.07 -1.34
C LYS A 391 10.98 8.23 -0.51
N VAL A 392 12.20 8.71 -0.36
CA VAL A 392 13.25 8.05 0.43
C VAL A 392 13.93 9.08 1.32
N PHE A 393 13.99 8.78 2.62
CA PHE A 393 14.84 9.51 3.55
C PHE A 393 16.28 9.07 3.40
N THR A 394 17.18 10.03 3.18
CA THR A 394 18.62 9.76 3.07
C THR A 394 19.38 10.52 4.14
N MET A 395 20.15 9.78 4.94
CA MET A 395 21.17 10.34 5.83
C MET A 395 22.53 10.25 5.14
N PRO A 396 23.16 11.37 4.75
CA PRO A 396 24.47 11.32 4.11
C PRO A 396 25.51 10.79 5.10
N MET A 397 26.17 9.69 4.75
CA MET A 397 27.20 9.02 5.59
C MET A 397 28.48 9.85 5.75
N MET A 398 28.69 10.86 4.90
CA MET A 398 29.84 11.75 4.96
C MET A 398 29.43 13.19 4.64
N PRO A 399 30.02 14.20 5.31
CA PRO A 399 29.89 15.60 4.90
C PRO A 399 30.36 15.78 3.45
N GLY A 400 29.53 16.39 2.61
CA GLY A 400 29.87 16.68 1.20
C GLY A 400 29.43 15.63 0.18
N VAL A 401 28.94 14.45 0.59
CA VAL A 401 28.22 13.55 -0.32
C VAL A 401 26.83 14.12 -0.54
N GLY A 402 26.71 14.92 -1.60
CA GLY A 402 25.46 15.52 -2.01
C GLY A 402 24.42 14.48 -2.43
N PRO A 403 23.15 14.89 -2.55
CA PRO A 403 22.11 14.03 -3.09
C PRO A 403 22.47 13.52 -4.49
N GLY A 404 22.28 12.22 -4.76
CA GLY A 404 22.63 11.62 -6.05
C GLY A 404 23.58 10.42 -6.03
N ALA A 405 24.36 10.21 -4.97
CA ALA A 405 25.48 9.25 -5.00
C ALA A 405 25.05 7.77 -5.17
N PHE A 406 23.84 7.41 -4.73
CA PHE A 406 23.26 6.06 -4.85
C PHE A 406 22.01 6.05 -5.74
N ASP A 407 21.81 7.11 -6.51
CA ASP A 407 20.59 7.34 -7.26
C ASP A 407 20.64 6.65 -8.63
N GLY A 408 19.65 5.80 -8.90
CA GLY A 408 19.49 5.17 -10.20
C GLY A 408 19.21 6.17 -11.33
N PRO A 409 19.38 5.75 -12.61
CA PRO A 409 19.16 6.62 -13.76
C PRO A 409 17.70 7.12 -13.83
N MET A 410 17.53 8.42 -14.09
CA MET A 410 16.23 9.06 -14.28
C MET A 410 15.74 8.89 -15.73
N LYS A 411 14.43 8.74 -15.92
CA LYS A 411 13.83 8.71 -17.27
C LYS A 411 13.62 10.13 -17.80
N ARG A 412 13.43 10.24 -19.12
CA ARG A 412 13.23 11.54 -19.78
C ARG A 412 12.00 12.27 -19.24
N GLY A 413 12.18 13.47 -18.70
CA GLY A 413 11.10 14.28 -18.14
C GLY A 413 10.82 14.01 -16.65
N GLU A 414 11.77 13.40 -15.96
CA GLU A 414 11.79 13.27 -14.50
C GLU A 414 12.82 14.24 -13.92
N LYS A 415 12.51 14.77 -12.73
CA LYS A 415 13.39 15.61 -11.92
C LYS A 415 13.39 15.06 -10.51
N ARG A 416 14.54 15.13 -9.83
CA ARG A 416 14.62 14.82 -8.40
C ARG A 416 14.41 16.07 -7.57
N VAL A 417 13.61 15.93 -6.52
CA VAL A 417 13.35 17.00 -5.54
C VAL A 417 13.88 16.52 -4.20
N HIS A 418 14.52 17.43 -3.47
CA HIS A 418 15.03 17.21 -2.13
C HIS A 418 14.34 18.18 -1.19
N GLU A 419 13.75 17.65 -0.13
CA GLU A 419 13.13 18.40 0.94
C GLU A 419 13.90 18.14 2.23
N TYR A 420 14.47 19.21 2.79
CA TYR A 420 15.23 19.15 4.03
C TYR A 420 14.28 19.39 5.19
N ASP A 421 14.27 18.49 6.17
CA ASP A 421 13.47 18.66 7.37
C ASP A 421 14.11 19.77 8.24
N PRO A 422 13.39 20.87 8.53
CA PRO A 422 13.92 21.96 9.35
C PRO A 422 14.16 21.56 10.81
N THR A 423 13.53 20.49 11.32
CA THR A 423 13.76 19.97 12.68
C THR A 423 15.03 19.12 12.78
N PHE A 424 15.51 18.57 11.65
CA PHE A 424 16.72 17.77 11.53
C PHE A 424 17.75 18.43 10.60
N SER A 425 17.85 19.76 10.66
CA SER A 425 18.64 20.63 9.76
C SER A 425 20.15 20.30 9.63
N SER A 426 20.62 19.22 10.27
CA SER A 426 22.00 18.73 10.19
C SER A 426 22.18 17.25 9.81
N VAL A 427 21.13 16.42 9.58
CA VAL A 427 21.33 14.95 9.49
C VAL A 427 20.68 14.19 8.32
N GLY A 428 19.80 14.79 7.51
CA GLY A 428 19.22 14.08 6.35
C GLY A 428 18.24 14.89 5.52
N TYR A 429 17.79 14.33 4.40
CA TYR A 429 16.76 14.91 3.53
C TYR A 429 15.83 13.83 2.97
N MET A 430 14.58 14.21 2.73
CA MET A 430 13.66 13.44 1.92
C MET A 430 13.96 13.70 0.44
N SER A 431 13.95 12.65 -0.37
CA SER A 431 14.12 12.76 -1.81
C SER A 431 13.00 12.05 -2.54
N GLU A 432 12.54 12.61 -3.65
CA GLU A 432 11.59 11.95 -4.55
C GLU A 432 11.85 12.31 -6.01
N THR A 433 11.42 11.43 -6.90
CA THR A 433 11.38 11.74 -8.33
C THR A 433 9.99 12.24 -8.71
N VAL A 434 9.94 13.41 -9.33
CA VAL A 434 8.71 14.02 -9.84
C VAL A 434 8.75 14.10 -11.37
N ARG A 435 7.57 13.97 -12.00
CA ARG A 435 7.43 14.18 -13.44
C ARG A 435 7.28 15.67 -13.74
N THR A 436 8.03 16.13 -14.73
CA THR A 436 7.86 17.48 -15.31
C THR A 436 6.89 17.48 -16.49
N ARG A 437 6.64 16.30 -17.07
CA ARG A 437 5.71 16.07 -18.16
C ARG A 437 4.29 15.83 -17.64
N ARG A 438 3.32 15.90 -18.57
CA ARG A 438 1.94 15.52 -18.29
C ARG A 438 1.82 14.05 -17.93
N ASP A 439 0.79 13.73 -17.18
CA ASP A 439 0.44 12.36 -16.86
C ASP A 439 0.04 11.59 -18.12
N ARG A 440 0.26 10.27 -18.10
CA ARG A 440 -0.20 9.39 -19.17
C ARG A 440 -1.72 9.37 -19.17
N LEU A 441 -2.34 9.29 -20.35
CA LEU A 441 -3.79 9.45 -20.47
C LEU A 441 -4.56 8.40 -19.67
N GLU A 442 -4.01 7.18 -19.58
CA GLU A 442 -4.62 6.06 -18.85
C GLU A 442 -4.69 6.31 -17.33
N LYS A 443 -3.81 7.16 -16.79
CA LYS A 443 -3.75 7.54 -15.36
C LYS A 443 -4.24 8.95 -15.10
N ALA A 444 -4.49 9.72 -16.16
CA ALA A 444 -4.85 11.12 -16.04
C ALA A 444 -6.27 11.25 -15.48
N LEU A 445 -6.45 12.24 -14.62
CA LEU A 445 -7.75 12.63 -14.09
C LEU A 445 -7.94 14.12 -14.36
N CYS A 446 -9.20 14.57 -14.37
CA CYS A 446 -9.49 15.98 -14.44
C CYS A 446 -8.93 16.68 -13.18
N THR A 447 -8.16 17.74 -13.40
CA THR A 447 -7.53 18.53 -12.32
C THR A 447 -8.53 19.14 -11.32
N VAL A 448 -9.79 19.34 -11.73
CA VAL A 448 -10.83 19.94 -10.88
C VAL A 448 -11.70 18.87 -10.21
N CYS A 449 -12.34 18.01 -11.00
CA CYS A 449 -13.33 17.05 -10.46
C CYS A 449 -12.82 15.61 -10.36
N GLY A 450 -11.61 15.30 -10.85
CA GLY A 450 -11.07 13.94 -10.84
C GLY A 450 -11.66 12.98 -11.87
N SER A 451 -12.54 13.43 -12.77
CA SER A 451 -13.12 12.56 -13.80
C SER A 451 -12.07 12.02 -14.79
N PRO A 452 -12.06 10.70 -15.08
CA PRO A 452 -11.20 10.11 -16.12
C PRO A 452 -11.75 10.29 -17.54
N HIS A 453 -12.94 10.88 -17.70
CA HIS A 453 -13.67 10.93 -18.97
C HIS A 453 -13.41 12.21 -19.76
N ASN A 454 -13.42 12.10 -21.10
CA ASN A 454 -13.37 13.23 -22.03
C ASN A 454 -12.21 14.22 -21.80
N LEU A 455 -11.06 13.70 -21.37
CA LEU A 455 -9.92 14.52 -20.96
C LEU A 455 -9.26 15.25 -22.14
N LYS A 456 -9.17 16.57 -22.02
CA LYS A 456 -8.48 17.46 -22.94
C LYS A 456 -7.33 18.14 -22.21
N ALA A 457 -6.15 18.08 -22.82
CA ALA A 457 -4.98 18.77 -22.28
C ALA A 457 -5.12 20.29 -22.47
N CYS A 458 -4.56 21.07 -21.54
CA CYS A 458 -4.44 22.53 -21.71
C CYS A 458 -3.74 22.85 -23.04
N SER A 459 -4.33 23.72 -23.86
CA SER A 459 -3.83 24.04 -25.20
C SER A 459 -2.45 24.70 -25.21
N VAL A 460 -2.13 25.45 -24.15
CA VAL A 460 -0.87 26.21 -24.02
C VAL A 460 0.24 25.32 -23.44
N CYS A 461 0.09 24.88 -22.18
CA CYS A 461 1.16 24.17 -21.49
C CYS A 461 1.18 22.66 -21.78
N LYS A 462 0.05 22.08 -22.17
CA LYS A 462 -0.17 20.63 -22.35
C LYS A 462 0.17 19.76 -21.14
N LYS A 463 0.30 20.34 -19.93
CA LYS A 463 0.73 19.64 -18.70
C LYS A 463 -0.42 19.08 -17.85
N VAL A 464 -1.61 19.66 -17.95
CA VAL A 464 -2.80 19.35 -17.12
C VAL A 464 -3.98 18.93 -17.99
N TYR A 465 -4.94 18.20 -17.43
CA TYR A 465 -6.12 17.69 -18.12
C TYR A 465 -7.42 18.20 -17.50
N TYR A 466 -8.38 18.51 -18.35
CA TYR A 466 -9.73 18.90 -17.98
C TYR A 466 -10.75 18.08 -18.77
N CYS A 467 -11.85 17.66 -18.14
CA CYS A 467 -12.94 16.95 -18.86
C CYS A 467 -13.83 17.90 -19.69
N GLY A 468 -13.67 19.22 -19.54
CA GLY A 468 -14.47 20.23 -20.23
C GLY A 468 -13.89 21.64 -20.14
N ARG A 469 -14.48 22.59 -20.88
CA ARG A 469 -14.06 24.01 -20.87
C ARG A 469 -14.40 24.69 -19.53
N ASP A 470 -15.45 24.25 -18.85
CA ASP A 470 -15.89 24.86 -17.61
C ASP A 470 -14.88 24.62 -16.47
N HIS A 471 -14.42 23.38 -16.29
CA HIS A 471 -13.33 23.07 -15.35
C HIS A 471 -12.00 23.75 -15.73
N GLN A 472 -11.73 23.94 -17.02
CA GLN A 472 -10.56 24.73 -17.42
C GLN A 472 -10.70 26.20 -16.98
N ARG A 473 -11.90 26.80 -17.10
CA ARG A 473 -12.16 28.19 -16.66
C ARG A 473 -12.10 28.33 -15.15
N GLU A 474 -12.59 27.34 -14.41
CA GLU A 474 -12.55 27.30 -12.95
C GLU A 474 -11.10 27.28 -12.43
N ASP A 475 -10.27 26.38 -12.96
CA ASP A 475 -8.86 26.27 -12.57
C ASP A 475 -7.98 27.39 -13.16
N TRP A 476 -8.45 28.15 -14.15
CA TRP A 476 -7.64 29.15 -14.85
C TRP A 476 -7.03 30.19 -13.89
N LYS A 477 -7.74 30.56 -12.82
CA LYS A 477 -7.24 31.53 -11.83
C LYS A 477 -5.96 31.04 -11.15
N THR A 478 -5.90 29.76 -10.82
CA THR A 478 -4.73 29.12 -10.18
C THR A 478 -3.71 28.63 -11.20
N HIS A 479 -4.12 28.20 -12.39
CA HIS A 479 -3.24 27.64 -13.40
C HIS A 479 -2.51 28.69 -14.24
N LYS A 480 -3.12 29.86 -14.50
CA LYS A 480 -2.57 30.90 -15.37
C LYS A 480 -1.12 31.31 -15.03
N PRO A 481 -0.72 31.49 -13.76
CA PRO A 481 0.67 31.84 -13.40
C PRO A 481 1.70 30.77 -13.78
N GLU A 482 1.30 29.49 -13.76
CA GLU A 482 2.18 28.35 -14.02
C GLU A 482 2.12 27.87 -15.48
N CYS A 483 1.12 28.34 -16.23
CA CYS A 483 0.83 27.90 -17.60
C CYS A 483 1.82 28.49 -18.61
N LYS A 484 2.99 27.86 -18.73
CA LYS A 484 4.01 28.20 -19.73
C LYS A 484 3.98 27.23 -20.92
N PRO A 485 4.15 27.72 -22.16
CA PRO A 485 4.26 26.85 -23.33
C PRO A 485 5.42 25.86 -23.17
N ALA A 486 5.27 24.67 -23.74
CA ALA A 486 6.35 23.68 -23.72
C ALA A 486 7.57 24.23 -24.48
N GLU A 487 8.75 24.19 -23.85
CA GLU A 487 9.99 24.60 -24.51
C GLU A 487 10.16 23.83 -25.83
N PRO A 488 10.57 24.52 -26.92
CA PRO A 488 10.82 23.85 -28.18
C PRO A 488 11.89 22.78 -27.98
N LYS A 489 11.67 21.59 -28.54
CA LYS A 489 12.65 20.50 -28.48
C LYS A 489 13.96 21.01 -29.08
N SER A 490 15.04 21.09 -28.30
CA SER A 490 16.38 21.19 -28.85
C SER A 490 16.56 19.99 -29.78
N LYS A 491 16.76 20.26 -31.07
CA LYS A 491 16.92 19.24 -32.10
C LYS A 491 18.17 18.43 -31.87
#